data_AF-T0Q1E3-F1
#
_entry.id   AF-T0Q1E3-F1
#
_cell.length_a   1.000
_cell.length_b   1.000
_cell.length_c   1.000
_cell.angle_alpha   90.00
_cell.angle_beta   90.00
_cell.angle_gamma   90.00
#
_symmetry.space_group_name_H-M   'P 1'
#
loop_
_entity.id
_entity.type
_entity.pdbx_description
1 polymer ?
#
loop_
_entity_poly.entity_id
_entity_poly.type
_entity_poly.pdbx_seq_one_letter_code
_entity_poly.pdbx_strand_id
1 'polypeptide(L)' 'CSICFDPYEPNDVVVRLPCAHVYHRHCLQGWLLNKDKCPICIRPVLTYD' A
#
# COMPACT_ATOMS: atom_id res chain seq x y z
N CYS A 1 1.95 6.78 5.93
CA CYS A 1 2.12 5.91 4.74
C CYS A 1 3.59 5.90 4.29
N SER A 2 4.19 4.76 3.95
CA SER A 2 5.62 4.72 3.54
C SER A 2 5.88 5.17 2.09
N ILE A 3 4.85 5.61 1.37
CA ILE A 3 4.97 6.10 -0.01
C ILE A 3 5.06 7.64 -0.01
N CYS A 4 4.12 8.32 0.67
CA CYS A 4 4.13 9.79 0.79
C CYS A 4 4.81 10.32 2.05
N PHE A 5 5.09 9.46 3.03
CA PHE A 5 5.64 9.81 4.36
C PHE A 5 4.71 10.62 5.28
N ASP A 6 3.46 10.88 4.87
CA ASP A 6 2.47 11.56 5.70
C ASP A 6 1.85 10.64 6.76
N PRO A 7 1.38 11.20 7.90
CA PRO A 7 0.60 10.46 8.89
C PRO A 7 -0.74 9.98 8.32
N TYR A 8 -1.42 9.13 9.08
CA TYR A 8 -2.80 8.74 8.78
C TYR A 8 -3.76 9.59 9.62
N GLU A 9 -4.80 10.12 8.98
CA GLU A 9 -5.85 10.93 9.61
C GLU A 9 -7.20 10.20 9.64
N PRO A 10 -8.15 10.58 10.52
CA PRO A 10 -9.43 9.88 10.69
C PRO A 10 -10.29 9.72 9.42
N ASN A 11 -10.08 10.55 8.41
CA ASN A 11 -10.82 10.54 7.15
C ASN A 11 -10.04 9.91 5.98
N ASP A 12 -8.85 9.37 6.25
CA ASP A 12 -8.06 8.74 5.22
C ASP A 12 -8.63 7.40 4.78
N VAL A 13 -8.74 7.23 3.46
CA VAL A 13 -9.03 5.93 2.87
C VAL A 13 -7.72 5.15 2.77
N VAL A 14 -7.56 4.14 3.62
CA VAL A 14 -6.38 3.28 3.66
C VAL A 14 -6.66 1.87 3.15
N VAL A 15 -5.63 1.21 2.67
CA VAL A 15 -5.66 -0.19 2.24
C VAL A 15 -4.60 -0.96 3.00
N ARG A 16 -4.99 -2.10 3.58
CA ARG A 16 -4.09 -3.07 4.20
C ARG A 16 -3.85 -4.22 3.23
N LEU A 17 -2.60 -4.45 2.87
CA LEU A 17 -2.19 -5.57 2.02
C LEU A 17 -2.21 -6.90 2.77
N PRO A 18 -2.18 -8.07 2.07
CA PRO A 18 -2.06 -9.39 2.70
C PRO A 18 -0.79 -9.52 3.56
N CYS A 19 0.28 -8.80 3.19
CA CYS A 19 1.51 -8.70 3.98
C CYS A 19 1.39 -7.83 5.25
N ALA A 20 0.18 -7.39 5.60
CA ALA A 20 -0.21 -6.54 6.73
C ALA A 20 0.26 -5.07 6.71
N HIS A 21 1.03 -4.65 5.70
CA HIS A 21 1.40 -3.25 5.54
C HIS A 21 0.22 -2.40 5.05
N VAL A 22 0.12 -1.19 5.59
CA VAL A 22 -0.97 -0.25 5.34
C VAL A 22 -0.45 0.93 4.52
N TYR A 23 -1.27 1.41 3.59
CA TYR A 23 -0.99 2.55 2.71
C TYR A 23 -2.25 3.39 2.50
N HIS A 24 -2.10 4.68 2.19
CA HIS A 24 -3.22 5.43 1.60
C HIS A 24 -3.64 4.79 0.27
N ARG A 25 -4.94 4.73 0.00
CA ARG A 25 -5.47 4.13 -1.23
C ARG A 25 -4.89 4.77 -2.48
N HIS A 26 -4.83 6.10 -2.54
CA HIS A 26 -4.28 6.83 -3.68
C HIS A 26 -2.78 6.53 -3.85
N CYS A 27 -2.03 6.45 -2.76
CA CYS A 27 -0.60 6.13 -2.78
C CYS A 27 -0.36 4.73 -3.33
N LEU A 28 -1.10 3.73 -2.80
CA LEU A 28 -0.98 2.35 -3.26
C LEU A 28 -1.40 2.21 -4.72
N GLN A 29 -2.49 2.86 -5.15
CA GLN A 29 -2.92 2.84 -6.54
C GLN A 29 -1.85 3.42 -7.48
N GLY A 30 -1.26 4.58 -7.15
CA GLY A 30 -0.19 5.17 -7.94
C GLY A 30 1.05 4.28 -8.02
N TRP A 31 1.42 3.64 -6.90
CA TRP A 31 2.52 2.67 -6.87
C TRP A 31 2.27 1.46 -7.79
N LEU A 32 1.04 0.93 -7.74
CA LEU A 32 0.66 -0.27 -8.48
C LEU A 32 0.59 -0.10 -10.00
N LEU A 33 0.66 1.13 -10.52
CA LEU A 33 0.77 1.39 -11.95
C LEU A 33 2.10 0.90 -12.55
N ASN A 34 3.16 0.84 -11.74
CA ASN A 34 4.51 0.51 -12.21
C ASN A 34 5.16 -0.66 -11.46
N LYS A 35 4.58 -1.08 -10.33
CA LYS A 35 5.12 -2.10 -9.43
C LYS A 35 4.00 -3.03 -8.97
N ASP A 36 4.32 -4.28 -8.67
CA ASP A 36 3.35 -5.30 -8.24
C ASP A 36 3.63 -5.82 -6.81
N LYS A 37 4.60 -5.20 -6.12
CA LYS A 37 5.11 -5.63 -4.82
C LYS A 37 4.96 -4.55 -3.75
N CYS A 38 4.80 -5.00 -2.51
CA CYS A 38 4.77 -4.15 -1.33
C CYS A 38 6.08 -3.32 -1.21
N PRO A 39 6.02 -1.98 -1.05
CA PRO A 39 7.19 -1.12 -0.88
C PRO A 39 8.11 -1.49 0.29
N ILE A 40 7.57 -2.13 1.34
CA ILE A 40 8.31 -2.41 2.58
C ILE A 40 8.98 -3.78 2.55
N CYS A 41 8.25 -4.83 2.17
CA CYS A 41 8.73 -6.21 2.28
C CYS A 41 8.87 -6.93 0.93
N ILE A 42 8.59 -6.26 -0.19
CA ILE A 42 8.78 -6.77 -1.55
C ILE A 42 7.92 -8.01 -1.88
N ARG A 43 7.00 -8.42 -0.99
CA ARG A 43 6.01 -9.47 -1.27
C ARG A 43 5.01 -9.00 -2.32
N PRO A 44 4.58 -9.87 -3.26
CA PRO A 44 3.53 -9.56 -4.22
C PRO A 44 2.27 -9.05 -3.53
N VAL A 45 1.62 -8.06 -4.13
CA VAL A 45 0.36 -7.50 -3.63
C VAL A 45 -0.80 -8.45 -3.85
N LEU A 46 -0.77 -9.20 -4.95
CA LEU A 46 -1.72 -10.27 -5.25
C LEU A 46 -1.10 -11.60 -4.86
N THR A 47 -1.77 -12.33 -3.98
CA THR A 47 -1.52 -13.76 -3.74
C THR A 47 -2.74 -14.49 -4.28
N TYR A 48 -2.53 -15.43 -5.20
CA TYR A 48 -3.59 -16.35 -5.63
C TYR A 48 -3.69 -17.42 -4.54
N ASP A 49 -4.84 -17.50 -3.88
CA ASP A 49 -5.18 -18.59 -2.96
C ASP A 49 -5.56 -19.86 -3.76
#